data_AF-A0AAF0VM13-F1
#
_entry.id   AF-A0AAF0VM13-F1
#
_cell.length_a   1.000
_cell.length_b   1.000
_cell.length_c   1.000
_cell.angle_alpha   90.00
_cell.angle_beta   90.00
_cell.angle_gamma   90.00
#
_symmetry.space_group_name_H-M   'P 1'
#
loop_
_entity.id
_entity.type
_entity.pdbx_description
1 polymer ?
#
loop_
_entity_poly.entity_id
_entity_poly.type
_entity_poly.pdbx_seq_one_letter_code
_entity_poly.pdbx_strand_id
1 'polypeptide(L)'
;MGQSIVVLDTHNNEREYFESVAANSTNPIKRWAIRRQAGVSEALIKTASAAIAATISVSESDRDWVRRFCRAQTEHFVVPNNLFRYEPTTWSGDKTILYVGTLNVTMNLQALDWFLKHVWPQLRRHEPDVKFVVAGRDPSAELVADLGRQGVIVVPNAASLRPLYQDAMCSLIPAFSGSGGKIKVCESLAHGVPVMTTSHGMVGQPTAIRDCCVVRDDPQEWIVAIQQLLARPERTTASWDDQVRKTLEATYFGTSITQIANYIEGS
;
A
#
# COMPACT_ATOMS: atom_id res chain seq x y z
N MET A 1 -41.77 -12.85 6.31
CA MET A 1 -40.53 -13.33 5.68
C MET A 1 -39.57 -12.16 5.69
N GLY A 2 -38.43 -12.27 6.37
CA GLY A 2 -37.45 -11.18 6.43
C GLY A 2 -36.93 -10.89 5.03
N GLN A 3 -36.93 -9.61 4.64
CA GLN A 3 -36.41 -9.19 3.34
C GLN A 3 -34.90 -9.41 3.35
N SER A 4 -34.37 -10.15 2.37
CA SER A 4 -32.92 -10.37 2.29
C SER A 4 -32.22 -9.05 1.96
N ILE A 5 -31.28 -8.64 2.81
CA ILE A 5 -30.43 -7.47 2.61
C ILE A 5 -29.25 -7.89 1.73
N VAL A 6 -29.07 -7.20 0.59
CA VAL A 6 -27.87 -7.39 -0.24
C VAL A 6 -26.85 -6.32 0.10
N VAL A 7 -25.68 -6.77 0.55
CA VAL A 7 -24.51 -5.91 0.78
C VAL A 7 -23.49 -6.22 -0.32
N LEU A 8 -23.11 -5.20 -1.09
CA LEU A 8 -22.10 -5.33 -2.14
C LEU A 8 -20.71 -5.03 -1.58
N ASP A 9 -19.82 -6.01 -1.57
CA ASP A 9 -18.40 -5.82 -1.26
C ASP A 9 -17.62 -5.50 -2.54
N THR A 10 -16.94 -4.36 -2.56
CA THR A 10 -16.03 -3.94 -3.62
C THR A 10 -14.60 -3.92 -3.09
N HIS A 11 -13.77 -4.84 -3.58
CA HIS A 11 -12.37 -4.96 -3.15
C HIS A 11 -11.47 -3.84 -3.69
N ASN A 12 -11.81 -3.25 -4.84
CA ASN A 12 -11.15 -2.08 -5.41
C ASN A 12 -12.05 -1.41 -6.47
N ASN A 13 -11.70 -0.19 -6.85
CA ASN A 13 -12.15 0.40 -8.09
C ASN A 13 -11.60 -0.41 -9.28
N GLU A 14 -12.41 -1.35 -9.78
CA GLU A 14 -12.04 -2.23 -10.88
C GLU A 14 -11.79 -1.45 -12.18
N ARG A 15 -12.50 -0.33 -12.39
CA ARG A 15 -12.30 0.56 -13.54
C ARG A 15 -10.86 1.08 -13.55
N GLU A 16 -10.44 1.67 -12.44
CA GLU A 16 -9.09 2.23 -12.27
C GLU A 16 -8.02 1.14 -12.41
N TYR A 17 -8.25 -0.05 -11.84
CA TYR A 17 -7.36 -1.19 -12.00
C TYR A 17 -7.16 -1.55 -13.49
N PHE A 18 -8.25 -1.81 -14.21
CA PHE A 18 -8.16 -2.19 -15.63
C PHE A 18 -7.58 -1.07 -16.49
N GLU A 19 -7.88 0.19 -16.22
CA GLU A 19 -7.28 1.32 -16.92
C GLU A 19 -5.77 1.43 -16.66
N SER A 20 -5.33 1.22 -15.42
CA SER A 20 -3.91 1.18 -15.06
C SER A 20 -3.17 0.04 -15.77
N VAL A 21 -3.76 -1.16 -15.82
CA VAL A 21 -3.20 -2.30 -16.56
C VAL A 21 -3.18 -2.02 -18.06
N ALA A 22 -4.22 -1.41 -18.61
CA ALA A 22 -4.29 -1.06 -20.04
C ALA A 22 -3.24 -0.01 -20.43
N ALA A 23 -3.02 1.01 -19.59
CA ALA A 23 -1.99 2.04 -19.80
C ALA A 23 -0.58 1.45 -19.85
N ASN A 24 -0.31 0.42 -19.04
CA ASN A 24 0.96 -0.28 -18.98
C ASN A 24 1.12 -1.41 -20.03
N SER A 25 0.08 -1.73 -20.80
CA SER A 25 0.15 -2.74 -21.87
C SER A 25 0.79 -2.17 -23.13
N THR A 26 1.83 -2.83 -23.65
CA THR A 26 2.48 -2.48 -24.93
C THR A 26 1.69 -2.96 -26.16
N ASN A 27 0.84 -3.98 -26.01
CA ASN A 27 0.02 -4.52 -27.10
C ASN A 27 -1.29 -3.73 -27.28
N PRO A 28 -1.58 -3.17 -28.48
CA PRO A 28 -2.75 -2.32 -28.72
C PRO A 28 -4.09 -3.06 -28.69
N ILE A 29 -4.14 -4.31 -29.17
CA ILE A 29 -5.35 -5.15 -29.15
C ILE A 29 -5.69 -5.52 -27.70
N LYS A 30 -4.68 -5.96 -26.94
CA LYS A 30 -4.82 -6.26 -25.51
C LYS A 30 -5.28 -5.03 -24.73
N ARG A 31 -4.68 -3.86 -25.01
CA ARG A 31 -5.08 -2.57 -24.40
C ARG A 31 -6.55 -2.23 -24.67
N TRP A 32 -7.02 -2.38 -25.91
CA TRP A 32 -8.42 -2.15 -26.27
C TRP A 32 -9.36 -3.11 -25.52
N ALA A 33 -9.04 -4.41 -25.49
CA ALA A 33 -9.85 -5.41 -24.81
C ALA A 33 -9.97 -5.13 -23.30
N ILE A 34 -8.86 -4.80 -22.63
CA ILE A 34 -8.85 -4.46 -21.19
C ILE A 34 -9.69 -3.20 -20.91
N ARG A 35 -9.58 -2.16 -21.75
CA ARG A 35 -10.40 -0.95 -21.59
C ARG A 35 -11.90 -1.22 -21.72
N ARG A 36 -12.29 -2.18 -22.57
CA ARG A 36 -13.69 -2.60 -22.68
C ARG A 36 -14.16 -3.32 -21.42
N GLN A 37 -13.31 -4.16 -20.83
CA GLN A 37 -13.61 -4.84 -19.57
C GLN A 37 -13.85 -3.86 -18.42
N ALA A 38 -13.15 -2.72 -18.42
CA ALA A 38 -13.24 -1.70 -17.37
C ALA A 38 -14.68 -1.15 -17.16
N GLY A 39 -15.55 -1.19 -18.17
CA GLY A 39 -16.95 -0.74 -18.05
C GLY A 39 -17.94 -1.83 -17.61
N VAL A 40 -17.54 -3.10 -17.59
CA VAL A 40 -18.45 -4.23 -17.30
C VAL A 40 -18.93 -4.17 -15.85
N SER A 41 -18.02 -3.94 -14.91
CA SER A 41 -18.32 -3.89 -13.47
C SER A 41 -19.28 -2.77 -13.12
N GLU A 42 -19.10 -1.59 -13.72
CA GLU A 42 -20.02 -0.46 -13.56
C GLU A 42 -21.43 -0.79 -14.07
N ALA A 43 -21.54 -1.48 -15.21
CA ALA A 43 -22.83 -1.89 -15.77
C ALA A 43 -23.54 -2.92 -14.88
N LEU A 44 -22.79 -3.86 -14.29
CA LEU A 44 -23.31 -4.83 -13.33
C LEU A 44 -23.81 -4.13 -12.06
N ILE A 45 -23.02 -3.23 -11.47
CA ILE A 45 -23.41 -2.48 -10.26
C ILE A 45 -24.68 -1.66 -10.52
N LYS A 46 -24.75 -0.94 -11.66
CA LYS A 46 -25.95 -0.18 -12.04
C LYS A 46 -27.20 -1.06 -12.16
N THR A 47 -27.04 -2.24 -12.77
CA THR A 47 -28.15 -3.20 -12.96
C THR A 47 -28.63 -3.76 -11.61
N ALA A 48 -27.70 -4.04 -10.70
CA ALA A 48 -27.98 -4.56 -9.37
C ALA A 48 -28.39 -3.49 -8.34
N SER A 49 -28.22 -2.20 -8.65
CA SER A 49 -28.41 -1.05 -7.73
C SER A 49 -29.73 -1.06 -6.97
N ALA A 50 -30.78 -1.63 -7.56
CA ALA A 50 -32.10 -1.72 -6.94
C ALA A 50 -32.16 -2.67 -5.75
N ALA A 51 -31.32 -3.70 -5.74
CA ALA A 51 -31.25 -4.71 -4.68
C ALA A 51 -30.21 -4.37 -3.61
N ILE A 52 -29.25 -3.49 -3.92
CA ILE A 52 -28.13 -3.14 -3.03
C ILE A 52 -28.63 -2.19 -1.94
N ALA A 53 -28.70 -2.70 -0.71
CA ALA A 53 -29.04 -1.91 0.48
C ALA A 53 -27.82 -1.17 1.03
N ALA A 54 -26.65 -1.81 0.98
CA ALA A 54 -25.40 -1.21 1.41
C ALA A 54 -24.20 -1.66 0.56
N THR A 55 -23.11 -0.91 0.63
CA THR A 55 -21.81 -1.25 0.02
C THR A 55 -20.70 -1.23 1.05
N ILE A 56 -19.70 -2.07 0.84
CA ILE A 56 -18.43 -2.08 1.59
C ILE A 56 -17.33 -1.80 0.58
N SER A 57 -16.49 -0.82 0.89
CA SER A 57 -15.33 -0.46 0.07
C SER A 57 -14.07 -0.38 0.91
N VAL A 58 -12.93 -0.72 0.32
CA VAL A 58 -11.64 -0.72 1.03
C VAL A 58 -11.13 0.69 1.33
N SER A 59 -11.50 1.68 0.50
CA SER A 59 -11.05 3.06 0.66
C SER A 59 -12.16 4.07 0.37
N GLU A 60 -11.95 5.32 0.78
CA GLU A 60 -12.88 6.42 0.51
C GLU A 60 -13.05 6.67 -0.99
N SER A 61 -11.98 6.55 -1.78
CA SER A 61 -12.05 6.70 -3.24
C SER A 61 -12.86 5.59 -3.90
N ASP A 62 -12.73 4.35 -3.41
CA ASP A 62 -13.54 3.22 -3.90
C ASP A 62 -15.03 3.43 -3.54
N ARG A 63 -15.31 3.89 -2.32
CA ARG A 63 -16.66 4.25 -1.87
C ARG A 63 -17.27 5.32 -2.77
N ASP A 64 -16.53 6.39 -3.03
CA ASP A 64 -17.01 7.52 -3.82
C ASP A 64 -17.22 7.13 -5.30
N TRP A 65 -16.45 6.16 -5.81
CA TRP A 65 -16.67 5.56 -7.12
C TRP A 65 -17.95 4.72 -7.15
N VAL A 66 -18.12 3.74 -6.25
CA VAL A 66 -19.29 2.84 -6.26
C VAL A 66 -20.59 3.59 -6.01
N ARG A 67 -20.57 4.61 -5.14
CA ARG A 67 -21.72 5.46 -4.81
C ARG A 67 -22.37 6.11 -6.03
N ARG A 68 -21.61 6.38 -7.09
CA ARG A 68 -22.12 6.96 -8.35
C ARG A 68 -23.08 6.03 -9.10
N PHE A 69 -23.11 4.75 -8.74
CA PHE A 69 -23.90 3.72 -9.40
C PHE A 69 -25.01 3.15 -8.52
N CYS A 70 -25.05 3.54 -7.24
CA CYS A 70 -26.04 3.11 -6.26
C CYS A 70 -27.18 4.13 -6.14
N ARG A 71 -28.26 3.74 -5.45
CA ARG A 71 -29.40 4.63 -5.17
C ARG A 71 -29.02 5.59 -4.03
N ALA A 72 -29.75 6.70 -3.94
CA ALA A 72 -29.49 7.72 -2.91
C ALA A 72 -29.65 7.17 -1.47
N GLN A 73 -30.52 6.17 -1.28
CA GLN A 73 -30.74 5.51 0.01
C GLN A 73 -29.76 4.37 0.33
N THR A 74 -28.82 4.06 -0.56
CA THR A 74 -27.83 3.00 -0.31
C THR A 74 -26.83 3.49 0.74
N GLU A 75 -26.59 2.69 1.78
CA GLU A 75 -25.56 2.97 2.78
C GLU A 75 -24.16 2.59 2.28
N HIS A 76 -23.14 3.32 2.71
CA HIS A 76 -21.79 3.19 2.17
C HIS A 76 -20.73 3.12 3.28
N PHE A 77 -20.14 1.95 3.48
CA PHE A 77 -19.12 1.70 4.50
C PHE A 77 -17.72 1.67 3.91
N VAL A 78 -16.74 2.20 4.65
CA VAL A 78 -15.31 2.06 4.33
C VAL A 78 -14.65 1.17 5.37
N VAL A 79 -14.07 0.07 4.91
CA VAL A 79 -13.37 -0.91 5.72
C VAL A 79 -11.94 -1.04 5.19
N PRO A 80 -10.99 -0.23 5.71
CA PRO A 80 -9.60 -0.30 5.29
C PRO A 80 -9.00 -1.67 5.58
N ASN A 81 -8.12 -2.14 4.69
CA ASN A 81 -7.32 -3.35 4.89
C ASN A 81 -6.16 -3.13 5.92
N ASN A 82 -6.40 -2.31 6.94
CA ASN A 82 -5.47 -2.13 8.05
C ASN A 82 -5.79 -3.13 9.16
N LEU A 83 -5.01 -4.20 9.21
CA LEU A 83 -5.12 -5.26 10.20
C LEU A 83 -4.08 -5.13 11.33
N PHE A 84 -3.29 -4.05 11.33
CA PHE A 84 -2.14 -3.94 12.22
C PHE A 84 -2.44 -3.05 13.42
N ARG A 85 -2.03 -3.54 14.60
CA ARG A 85 -1.95 -2.74 15.81
C ARG A 85 -0.56 -2.11 15.88
N TYR A 86 -0.46 -0.95 16.52
CA TYR A 86 0.83 -0.33 16.74
C TYR A 86 1.64 -1.13 17.76
N GLU A 87 2.67 -1.82 17.28
CA GLU A 87 3.57 -2.70 18.04
C GLU A 87 5.02 -2.39 17.60
N PRO A 88 5.55 -1.23 18.01
CA PRO A 88 6.81 -0.73 17.50
C PRO A 88 7.98 -1.62 17.91
N THR A 89 8.94 -1.78 16.99
CA THR A 89 10.22 -2.40 17.31
C THR A 89 11.18 -1.34 17.86
N THR A 90 12.09 -1.73 18.76
CA THR A 90 13.21 -0.87 19.16
C THR A 90 14.26 -0.85 18.06
N TRP A 91 14.45 0.30 17.39
CA TRP A 91 15.45 0.40 16.32
C TRP A 91 16.85 0.02 16.82
N SER A 92 17.58 -0.80 16.05
CA SER A 92 18.93 -1.24 16.42
C SER A 92 20.01 -0.18 16.18
N GLY A 93 19.67 0.92 15.50
CA GLY A 93 20.63 1.93 15.02
C GLY A 93 21.25 1.59 13.66
N ASP A 94 20.87 0.46 13.06
CA ASP A 94 21.36 0.06 11.75
C ASP A 94 20.85 1.01 10.64
N LYS A 95 21.76 1.35 9.73
CA LYS A 95 21.47 2.15 8.52
C LYS A 95 20.86 1.28 7.42
N THR A 96 19.81 0.53 7.75
CA THR A 96 19.15 -0.37 6.82
C THR A 96 17.91 0.28 6.22
N ILE A 97 17.83 0.24 4.89
CA ILE A 97 16.64 0.53 4.12
C ILE A 97 15.96 -0.79 3.82
N LEU A 98 14.66 -0.90 4.11
CA LEU A 98 13.89 -2.13 3.92
C LEU A 98 12.87 -1.98 2.79
N TYR A 99 12.77 -3.00 1.95
CA TYR A 99 11.65 -3.19 1.04
C TYR A 99 11.00 -4.55 1.33
N VAL A 100 9.69 -4.56 1.55
CA VAL A 100 8.90 -5.79 1.72
C VAL A 100 7.90 -5.95 0.57
N GLY A 101 7.84 -7.15 -0.02
CA GLY A 101 6.87 -7.44 -1.07
C GLY A 101 6.82 -8.90 -1.51
N THR A 102 5.80 -9.26 -2.28
CA THR A 102 5.80 -10.53 -3.02
C THR A 102 6.58 -10.32 -4.32
N LEU A 103 7.72 -11.00 -4.47
CA LEU A 103 8.79 -10.74 -5.44
C LEU A 103 8.58 -11.45 -6.79
N ASN A 104 7.37 -11.90 -7.07
CA ASN A 104 6.91 -12.35 -8.39
C ASN A 104 5.75 -11.48 -8.94
N VAL A 105 5.31 -10.47 -8.19
CA VAL A 105 4.24 -9.56 -8.61
C VAL A 105 4.84 -8.39 -9.39
N THR A 106 4.38 -8.19 -10.63
CA THR A 106 4.90 -7.18 -11.56
C THR A 106 4.98 -5.77 -10.96
N MET A 107 3.95 -5.33 -10.24
CA MET A 107 3.96 -3.99 -9.61
C MET A 107 5.05 -3.84 -8.54
N ASN A 108 5.32 -4.90 -7.77
CA ASN A 108 6.37 -4.88 -6.76
C ASN A 108 7.75 -4.82 -7.43
N LEU A 109 7.94 -5.60 -8.51
CA LEU A 109 9.17 -5.59 -9.29
C LEU A 109 9.41 -4.24 -9.98
N GLN A 110 8.37 -3.61 -10.54
CA GLN A 110 8.46 -2.27 -11.13
C GLN A 110 8.86 -1.21 -10.09
N ALA A 111 8.27 -1.27 -8.89
CA ALA A 111 8.61 -0.38 -7.79
C ALA A 111 10.10 -0.55 -7.38
N LEU A 112 10.53 -1.79 -7.24
CA LEU A 112 11.91 -2.12 -6.88
C LEU A 112 12.91 -1.67 -7.96
N ASP A 113 12.63 -1.97 -9.23
CA ASP A 113 13.44 -1.57 -10.39
C ASP A 113 13.61 -0.05 -10.48
N TRP A 114 12.51 0.70 -10.28
CA TRP A 114 12.58 2.16 -10.28
C TRP A 114 13.56 2.69 -9.21
N PHE A 115 13.47 2.18 -7.97
CA PHE A 115 14.36 2.63 -6.90
C PHE A 115 15.82 2.28 -7.20
N LEU A 116 16.06 1.06 -7.67
CA LEU A 116 17.40 0.57 -8.04
C LEU A 116 18.03 1.35 -9.19
N LYS A 117 17.21 1.84 -10.12
CA LYS A 117 17.67 2.62 -11.27
C LYS A 117 17.89 4.09 -10.94
N HIS A 118 17.00 4.68 -10.16
CA HIS A 118 16.92 6.15 -10.03
C HIS A 118 17.50 6.69 -8.72
N VAL A 119 17.48 5.91 -7.63
CA VAL A 119 17.86 6.39 -6.29
C VAL A 119 19.09 5.65 -5.76
N TRP A 120 19.06 4.31 -5.79
CA TRP A 120 20.07 3.45 -5.17
C TRP A 120 21.53 3.73 -5.62
N PRO A 121 21.84 3.94 -6.91
CA PRO A 121 23.23 4.10 -7.35
C PRO A 121 23.88 5.37 -6.81
N GLN A 122 23.11 6.45 -6.69
CA GLN A 122 23.57 7.72 -6.13
C GLN A 122 23.70 7.61 -4.62
N LEU A 123 22.70 7.05 -3.95
CA LEU A 123 22.73 6.86 -2.50
C LEU A 123 23.94 6.01 -2.07
N ARG A 124 24.16 4.86 -2.70
CA ARG A 124 25.28 3.97 -2.39
C ARG A 124 26.65 4.62 -2.61
N ARG A 125 26.76 5.55 -3.56
CA ARG A 125 28.01 6.30 -3.81
C ARG A 125 28.33 7.28 -2.68
N HIS A 126 27.31 7.93 -2.13
CA HIS A 126 27.49 8.95 -1.07
C HIS A 126 27.45 8.34 0.33
N GLU A 127 26.72 7.24 0.52
CA GLU A 127 26.45 6.60 1.80
C GLU A 127 26.80 5.10 1.73
N PRO A 128 28.09 4.73 1.66
CA PRO A 128 28.52 3.35 1.41
C PRO A 128 28.15 2.36 2.53
N ASP A 129 27.87 2.86 3.74
CA ASP A 129 27.49 2.07 4.90
C ASP A 129 25.99 1.72 4.93
N VAL A 130 25.18 2.32 4.05
CA VAL A 130 23.75 2.05 3.97
C VAL A 130 23.53 0.67 3.36
N LYS A 131 22.73 -0.15 4.05
CA LYS A 131 22.31 -1.47 3.57
C LYS A 131 20.95 -1.33 2.90
N PHE A 132 20.77 -1.95 1.73
CA PHE A 132 19.45 -2.14 1.16
C PHE A 132 19.04 -3.60 1.27
N VAL A 133 17.96 -3.87 2.01
CA VAL A 133 17.40 -5.19 2.26
C VAL A 133 16.06 -5.33 1.53
N VAL A 134 15.96 -6.34 0.68
CA VAL A 134 14.73 -6.72 -0.03
C VAL A 134 14.24 -8.04 0.55
N ALA A 135 13.10 -8.00 1.22
CA ALA A 135 12.52 -9.17 1.88
C ALA A 135 11.17 -9.55 1.27
N GLY A 136 10.92 -10.85 1.18
CA GLY A 136 9.59 -11.36 0.92
C GLY A 136 9.55 -12.61 0.04
N ARG A 137 8.36 -12.88 -0.50
CA ARG A 137 8.02 -14.21 -1.01
C ARG A 137 8.37 -14.38 -2.48
N ASP A 138 8.69 -15.61 -2.86
CA ASP A 138 8.84 -16.07 -4.24
C ASP A 138 9.80 -15.26 -5.15
N PRO A 139 11.01 -14.84 -4.70
CA PRO A 139 11.97 -14.25 -5.62
C PRO A 139 12.50 -15.30 -6.61
N SER A 140 12.60 -14.93 -7.89
CA SER A 140 13.29 -15.77 -8.88
C SER A 140 14.81 -15.79 -8.61
N ALA A 141 15.48 -16.88 -8.97
CA ALA A 141 16.94 -16.96 -8.84
C ALA A 141 17.67 -15.85 -9.63
N GLU A 142 17.12 -15.46 -10.78
CA GLU A 142 17.61 -14.35 -11.59
C GLU A 142 17.51 -13.01 -10.84
N LEU A 143 16.37 -12.74 -10.20
CA LEU A 143 16.18 -11.53 -9.41
C LEU A 143 17.15 -11.50 -8.23
N VAL A 144 17.33 -12.61 -7.51
CA VAL A 144 18.29 -12.68 -6.39
C VAL A 144 19.71 -12.37 -6.86
N ALA A 145 20.13 -12.99 -7.97
CA ALA A 145 21.46 -12.77 -8.54
C ALA A 145 21.65 -11.31 -9.00
N ASP A 146 20.62 -10.71 -9.58
CA ASP A 146 20.67 -9.32 -10.02
C ASP A 146 20.78 -8.34 -8.86
N LEU A 147 19.93 -8.48 -7.85
CA LEU A 147 19.97 -7.69 -6.63
C LEU A 147 21.34 -7.82 -5.92
N GLY A 148 21.88 -9.04 -5.85
CA GLY A 148 23.21 -9.28 -5.28
C GLY A 148 24.33 -8.51 -6.00
N ARG A 149 24.32 -8.45 -7.34
CA ARG A 149 25.29 -7.65 -8.12
C ARG A 149 25.18 -6.16 -7.82
N GLN A 150 23.99 -5.68 -7.48
CA GLN A 150 23.74 -4.29 -7.11
C GLN A 150 24.07 -3.97 -5.64
N GLY A 151 24.56 -4.94 -4.87
CA GLY A 151 24.89 -4.80 -3.45
C GLY A 151 23.66 -4.82 -2.54
N VAL A 152 22.56 -5.44 -2.99
CA VAL A 152 21.31 -5.58 -2.24
C VAL A 152 21.27 -6.94 -1.55
N ILE A 153 20.86 -6.93 -0.28
CA ILE A 153 20.67 -8.15 0.51
C ILE A 153 19.25 -8.65 0.28
N VAL A 154 19.10 -9.89 -0.19
CA VAL A 154 17.78 -10.50 -0.39
C VAL A 154 17.48 -11.47 0.74
N VAL A 155 16.33 -11.31 1.39
CA VAL A 155 15.82 -12.21 2.43
C VAL A 155 14.56 -12.92 1.90
N PRO A 156 14.73 -14.07 1.23
CA PRO A 156 13.61 -14.82 0.68
C PRO A 156 12.79 -15.47 1.79
N ASN A 157 11.46 -15.37 1.70
CA ASN A 157 10.52 -16.11 2.55
C ASN A 157 10.83 -16.00 4.06
N ALA A 158 11.12 -14.79 4.54
CA ALA A 158 11.45 -14.55 5.93
C ALA A 158 10.38 -15.14 6.88
N ALA A 159 10.82 -15.96 7.84
CA ALA A 159 9.92 -16.55 8.85
C ALA A 159 9.28 -15.48 9.77
N SER A 160 9.96 -14.35 9.95
CA SER A 160 9.44 -13.16 10.62
C SER A 160 10.04 -11.91 10.00
N LEU A 161 9.21 -10.89 9.78
CA LEU A 161 9.65 -9.57 9.32
C LEU A 161 10.07 -8.67 10.48
N ARG A 162 9.69 -8.99 11.73
CA ARG A 162 9.94 -8.13 12.88
C ARG A 162 11.42 -7.79 13.09
N PRO A 163 12.39 -8.72 12.96
CA PRO A 163 13.82 -8.38 13.04
C PRO A 163 14.25 -7.43 11.92
N LEU A 164 13.69 -7.58 10.72
CA LEU A 164 14.01 -6.71 9.59
C LEU A 164 13.50 -5.29 9.82
N TYR A 165 12.30 -5.14 10.40
CA TYR A 165 11.78 -3.84 10.83
C TYR A 165 12.55 -3.24 12.00
N GLN A 166 13.12 -4.09 12.87
CA GLN A 166 13.99 -3.64 13.96
C GLN A 166 15.27 -2.98 13.44
N ASP A 167 15.84 -3.52 12.37
CA ASP A 167 17.05 -2.96 11.74
C ASP A 167 16.75 -1.81 10.77
N ALA A 168 15.53 -1.76 10.23
CA ALA A 168 15.13 -0.74 9.29
C ALA A 168 15.11 0.67 9.92
N MET A 169 15.92 1.56 9.35
CA MET A 169 15.80 3.00 9.54
C MET A 169 14.55 3.53 8.83
N CYS A 170 14.25 3.02 7.62
CA CYS A 170 13.03 3.31 6.90
C CYS A 170 12.60 2.14 5.99
N SER A 171 11.33 2.14 5.62
CA SER A 171 10.71 1.18 4.68
C SER A 171 10.32 1.89 3.38
N LEU A 172 10.58 1.27 2.23
CA LEU A 172 10.34 1.87 0.91
C LEU A 172 9.15 1.24 0.19
N ILE A 173 8.26 2.08 -0.32
CA ILE A 173 7.09 1.71 -1.11
C ILE A 173 7.00 2.62 -2.36
N PRO A 174 7.95 2.53 -3.31
CA PRO A 174 7.98 3.37 -4.50
C PRO A 174 6.98 2.88 -5.58
N ALA A 175 5.69 2.91 -5.29
CA ALA A 175 4.67 2.42 -6.23
C ALA A 175 4.33 3.44 -7.32
N PHE A 176 4.10 3.03 -8.57
CA PHE A 176 3.73 3.95 -9.68
C PHE A 176 2.49 3.49 -10.44
N SER A 177 1.92 2.34 -10.06
CA SER A 177 0.81 1.70 -10.74
C SER A 177 -0.03 0.87 -9.76
N GLY A 178 -1.20 0.43 -10.23
CA GLY A 178 -2.15 -0.40 -9.51
C GLY A 178 -3.08 0.32 -8.53
N SER A 179 -4.10 -0.40 -8.07
CA SER A 179 -5.21 0.11 -7.25
C SER A 179 -5.19 -0.45 -5.81
N GLY A 180 -6.06 0.08 -4.94
CA GLY A 180 -6.24 -0.40 -3.57
C GLY A 180 -5.15 0.03 -2.58
N GLY A 181 -5.44 -0.10 -1.29
CA GLY A 181 -4.52 0.25 -0.20
C GLY A 181 -3.32 -0.70 -0.10
N LYS A 182 -2.14 -0.14 0.14
CA LYS A 182 -0.87 -0.89 0.22
C LYS A 182 -0.65 -1.32 1.66
N ILE A 183 -1.05 -2.55 1.99
CA ILE A 183 -0.98 -3.14 3.35
C ILE A 183 0.39 -2.92 4.01
N LYS A 184 1.48 -3.00 3.24
CA LYS A 184 2.86 -2.76 3.69
C LYS A 184 3.14 -1.36 4.27
N VAL A 185 2.33 -0.35 3.92
CA VAL A 185 2.40 0.98 4.56
C VAL A 185 2.01 0.85 6.03
N CYS A 186 0.82 0.31 6.31
CA CYS A 186 0.33 0.12 7.68
C CYS A 186 1.21 -0.85 8.46
N GLU A 187 1.69 -1.92 7.84
CA GLU A 187 2.63 -2.88 8.47
C GLU A 187 3.92 -2.19 8.94
N SER A 188 4.53 -1.36 8.08
CA SER A 188 5.77 -0.66 8.41
C SER A 188 5.55 0.37 9.53
N LEU A 189 4.46 1.15 9.42
CA LEU A 189 4.07 2.12 10.45
C LEU A 189 3.76 1.43 11.79
N ALA A 190 3.10 0.28 11.76
CA ALA A 190 2.78 -0.51 12.95
C ALA A 190 4.03 -0.96 13.70
N HIS A 191 5.12 -1.24 13.00
CA HIS A 191 6.42 -1.53 13.59
C HIS A 191 7.24 -0.29 13.95
N GLY A 192 6.65 0.91 13.87
CA GLY A 192 7.31 2.18 14.19
C GLY A 192 8.42 2.52 13.20
N VAL A 193 8.28 2.11 11.93
CA VAL A 193 9.27 2.37 10.87
C VAL A 193 8.73 3.46 9.93
N PRO A 194 9.47 4.56 9.74
CA PRO A 194 9.13 5.57 8.74
C PRO A 194 8.97 4.96 7.35
N VAL A 195 7.90 5.36 6.66
CA VAL A 195 7.63 4.92 5.29
C VAL A 195 7.99 6.01 4.31
N MET A 196 8.81 5.67 3.32
CA MET A 196 9.02 6.49 2.13
C MET A 196 8.24 5.91 0.96
N THR A 197 7.46 6.75 0.28
CA THR A 197 6.55 6.33 -0.78
C THR A 197 6.35 7.46 -1.79
N THR A 198 5.77 7.11 -2.93
CA THR A 198 5.28 8.07 -3.93
C THR A 198 3.85 8.50 -3.61
N SER A 199 3.36 9.52 -4.31
CA SER A 199 1.95 9.91 -4.28
C SER A 199 1.04 8.74 -4.68
N HIS A 200 1.44 7.94 -5.66
CA HIS A 200 0.67 6.76 -6.09
C HIS A 200 0.67 5.63 -5.05
N GLY A 201 1.73 5.49 -4.25
CA GLY A 201 1.76 4.53 -3.14
C GLY A 201 0.73 4.81 -2.05
N MET A 202 0.21 6.05 -1.99
CA MET A 202 -0.87 6.45 -1.09
C MET A 202 -2.28 6.21 -1.64
N VAL A 203 -2.44 5.83 -2.91
CA VAL A 203 -3.76 5.49 -3.47
C VAL A 203 -4.41 4.38 -2.64
N GLY A 204 -5.67 4.59 -2.24
CA GLY A 204 -6.44 3.67 -1.41
C GLY A 204 -6.10 3.68 0.08
N GLN A 205 -5.19 4.56 0.54
CA GLN A 205 -4.92 4.77 1.96
C GLN A 205 -5.76 5.91 2.52
N PRO A 206 -6.17 5.84 3.80
CA PRO A 206 -6.77 6.99 4.50
C PRO A 206 -5.84 8.21 4.50
N THR A 207 -6.39 9.41 4.37
CA THR A 207 -5.63 10.67 4.36
C THR A 207 -4.71 10.81 5.58
N ALA A 208 -5.18 10.40 6.77
CA ALA A 208 -4.37 10.46 7.99
C ALA A 208 -3.10 9.59 7.95
N ILE A 209 -3.11 8.47 7.19
CA ILE A 209 -1.91 7.63 6.98
C ILE A 209 -0.88 8.37 6.12
N ARG A 210 -1.34 9.22 5.18
CA ARG A 210 -0.45 10.03 4.33
C ARG A 210 0.44 10.94 5.16
N ASP A 211 -0.12 11.55 6.20
CA ASP A 211 0.60 12.47 7.08
C ASP A 211 1.62 11.78 7.98
N CYS A 212 1.56 10.44 8.08
CA CYS A 212 2.56 9.63 8.76
C CYS A 212 3.73 9.19 7.86
N CYS A 213 3.65 9.45 6.55
CA CYS A 213 4.60 8.98 5.55
C CYS A 213 5.40 10.13 4.93
N VAL A 214 6.59 9.81 4.40
CA VAL A 214 7.36 10.72 3.56
C VAL A 214 6.99 10.45 2.10
N VAL A 215 6.18 11.33 1.52
CA VAL A 215 5.66 11.19 0.15
C VAL A 215 6.46 12.05 -0.82
N ARG A 216 7.17 11.44 -1.78
CA ARG A 216 7.97 12.11 -2.81
C ARG A 216 7.84 11.41 -4.16
N ASP A 217 7.71 12.17 -5.23
CA ASP A 217 7.63 11.62 -6.60
C ASP A 217 8.94 11.78 -7.39
N ASP A 218 9.80 12.71 -6.97
CA ASP A 218 11.08 12.97 -7.62
C ASP A 218 12.23 12.17 -6.97
N PRO A 219 13.06 11.44 -7.74
CA PRO A 219 14.18 10.65 -7.20
C PRO A 219 15.19 11.44 -6.36
N GLN A 220 15.46 12.72 -6.67
CA GLN A 220 16.40 13.53 -5.90
C GLN A 220 15.83 13.86 -4.53
N GLU A 221 14.52 14.10 -4.44
CA GLU A 221 13.86 14.29 -3.15
C GLU A 221 13.89 13.02 -2.28
N TRP A 222 13.88 11.82 -2.90
CA TRP A 222 14.11 10.57 -2.15
C TRP A 222 15.51 10.51 -1.55
N ILE A 223 16.55 10.84 -2.33
CA ILE A 223 17.94 10.84 -1.85
C ILE A 223 18.08 11.81 -0.66
N VAL A 224 17.59 13.04 -0.81
CA VAL A 224 17.65 14.06 0.24
C VAL A 224 16.91 13.60 1.50
N ALA A 225 15.70 13.04 1.37
CA ALA A 225 14.94 12.56 2.51
C ALA A 225 15.62 11.37 3.22
N ILE A 226 16.24 10.46 2.48
CA ILE A 226 17.01 9.35 3.07
C ILE A 226 18.24 9.89 3.82
N GLN A 227 18.98 10.84 3.24
CA GLN A 227 20.13 11.47 3.91
C GLN A 227 19.73 12.20 5.18
N GLN A 228 18.59 12.89 5.16
CA GLN A 228 18.03 13.52 6.37
C GLN A 228 17.69 12.52 7.47
N LEU A 229 17.24 11.30 7.12
CA LEU A 229 17.01 10.23 8.09
C LEU A 229 18.33 9.67 8.63
N LEU A 230 19.33 9.47 7.76
CA LEU A 230 20.66 8.96 8.14
C LEU A 230 21.41 9.88 9.11
N ALA A 231 21.13 11.19 9.06
CA ALA A 231 21.73 12.18 9.94
C ALA A 231 21.09 12.23 11.35
N ARG A 232 19.99 11.51 11.58
CA ARG A 232 19.29 11.54 12.88
C ARG A 232 19.83 10.47 13.84
N PRO A 233 19.90 10.76 15.14
CA PRO A 233 20.24 9.76 16.16
C PRO A 233 19.11 8.76 16.42
N GLU A 234 17.87 9.11 16.05
CA GLU A 234 16.67 8.29 16.18
C GLU A 234 15.92 8.27 14.84
N ARG A 235 15.29 7.15 14.49
CA ARG A 235 14.52 7.04 13.23
C ARG A 235 13.19 7.80 13.25
N THR A 236 12.59 7.98 14.43
CA THR A 236 11.27 8.64 14.63
C THR A 236 11.34 9.62 15.80
N THR A 237 10.24 10.35 16.05
CA THR A 237 10.07 11.20 17.23
C THR A 237 8.85 10.72 18.01
N ALA A 238 8.79 11.02 19.31
CA ALA A 238 7.63 10.67 20.14
C ALA A 238 6.30 11.24 19.61
N SER A 239 6.33 12.43 18.99
CA SER A 239 5.17 13.03 18.34
C SER A 239 4.70 12.25 17.11
N TRP A 240 5.65 11.74 16.31
CA TRP A 240 5.34 10.91 15.15
C TRP A 240 4.77 9.56 15.59
N ASP A 241 5.36 8.94 16.61
CA ASP A 241 4.89 7.67 17.15
C ASP A 241 3.43 7.77 17.68
N ASP A 242 3.10 8.85 18.39
CA ASP A 242 1.73 9.08 18.88
C ASP A 242 0.73 9.31 17.72
N GLN A 243 1.15 10.06 16.69
CA GLN A 243 0.33 10.27 15.49
C GLN A 243 0.06 8.96 14.76
N VAL A 244 1.09 8.13 14.57
CA VAL A 244 0.96 6.82 13.91
C VAL A 244 0.04 5.91 14.70
N ARG A 245 0.24 5.81 16.02
CA ARG A 245 -0.59 4.98 16.90
C ARG A 245 -2.08 5.37 16.78
N LYS A 246 -2.40 6.65 16.94
CA LYS A 246 -3.78 7.16 16.81
C LYS A 246 -4.37 6.89 15.43
N THR A 247 -3.56 7.06 14.38
CA THR A 247 -4.00 6.85 12.99
C THR A 247 -4.29 5.38 12.71
N LEU A 248 -3.44 4.46 13.17
CA LEU A 248 -3.65 3.03 12.99
C LEU A 248 -4.86 2.54 13.79
N GLU A 249 -5.06 3.03 15.02
CA GLU A 249 -6.24 2.72 15.84
C GLU A 249 -7.55 3.19 15.16
N ALA A 250 -7.56 4.43 14.65
CA ALA A 250 -8.73 5.02 13.99
C ALA A 250 -9.09 4.34 12.65
N THR A 251 -8.09 3.79 11.96
CA THR A 251 -8.26 3.14 10.65
C THR A 251 -8.27 1.62 10.75
N TYR A 252 -8.27 1.06 11.97
CA TYR A 252 -8.22 -0.37 12.21
C TYR A 252 -9.49 -1.06 11.69
N PHE A 253 -9.30 -2.15 10.94
CA PHE A 253 -10.37 -2.95 10.35
C PHE A 253 -11.49 -3.33 11.34
N GLY A 254 -11.12 -3.70 12.57
CA GLY A 254 -12.09 -4.09 13.61
C GLY A 254 -13.03 -2.95 14.04
N THR A 255 -12.57 -1.71 13.96
CA THR A 255 -13.39 -0.52 14.26
C THR A 255 -14.48 -0.35 13.20
N SER A 256 -14.13 -0.54 11.91
CA SER A 256 -15.08 -0.43 10.79
C SER A 256 -16.08 -1.58 10.74
N ILE A 257 -15.68 -2.80 11.08
CA ILE A 257 -16.62 -3.95 11.10
C ILE A 257 -17.78 -3.74 12.08
N THR A 258 -17.51 -3.16 13.25
CA THR A 258 -18.55 -2.90 14.26
C THR A 258 -19.67 -2.01 13.68
N GLN A 259 -19.35 -1.06 12.80
CA GLN A 259 -20.34 -0.20 12.15
C GLN A 259 -21.27 -0.99 11.21
N ILE A 260 -20.72 -1.97 10.49
CA ILE A 260 -21.49 -2.83 9.59
C ILE A 260 -22.36 -3.80 10.38
N ALA A 261 -21.82 -4.38 11.46
CA ALA A 261 -22.59 -5.26 12.34
C ALA A 261 -23.83 -4.54 12.91
N ASN A 262 -23.64 -3.32 13.43
CA ASN A 262 -24.73 -2.49 13.94
C ASN A 262 -25.76 -2.16 12.85
N TYR A 263 -25.34 -1.94 11.61
CA TYR A 263 -26.26 -1.71 10.49
C TYR A 263 -27.09 -2.95 10.15
N ILE A 264 -26.45 -4.12 10.09
CA ILE A 264 -27.12 -5.40 9.78
C ILE A 264 -28.11 -5.77 10.90
N GLU A 265 -27.73 -5.59 12.17
CA GLU A 265 -28.58 -5.91 13.32
C GLU A 265 -29.75 -4.92 13.50
N GLY A 266 -29.59 -3.68 13.02
CA GLY A 266 -30.60 -2.62 13.11
C GLY A 266 -31.57 -2.54 11.92
N SER A 267 -31.35 -3.32 10.85
CA SER A 267 -32.15 -3.33 9.62
C SER A 267 -33.12 -4.51 9.57
#